data_AF-A0A966SCS6-F1
#
_entry.id   AF-A0A966SCS6-F1
#
_cell.length_a   1.000
_cell.length_b   1.000
_cell.length_c   1.000
_cell.angle_alpha   90.00
_cell.angle_beta   90.00
_cell.angle_gamma   90.00
#
_symmetry.space_group_name_H-M   'P 1'
#
loop_
_entity.id
_entity.type
_entity.pdbx_description
1 polymer ?
#
loop_
_entity_poly.entity_id
_entity_poly.type
_entity_poly.pdbx_seq_one_letter_code
_entity_poly.pdbx_strand_id
1 'polypeptide(L)'
;KTFEDLPEAIDNTNEIVDKVEALNLTRDILLPNFPVEKRFQIHTKEETVGKYKVSPESNNQWEYLKHLTYEGAAARYHEITDEIRERIEFELFTIKTMGFAGYFLIVSDFIRAGREKGVFIGPGRGSAAGSVVAYCIGITNIDPIKYNLLFERFLNPDRKSMPDIDTDFDDEGRQKVIDYVVEKYGKNQVAQIITYGTMAAKMSIKDVARVMDLPLPESNALAKLVPEKPGIELRRVLHAPLKQKDGEKSLEEKEALSNDEIENVKKLRDFYKQAQTPAGRVLHEAERLEGSVRNTGIHAAGIIIAPTDLTELIPIATAKDSNLWVTQIEGTDIESAGIIKMDFLGLKTL
;
A
#
# COMPACT_ATOMS: atom_id res chain seq x y z
N LYS A 1 -37.51 -27.39 -0.51
CA LYS A 1 -38.66 -26.46 -0.63
C LYS A 1 -38.67 -25.67 -1.92
N THR A 2 -37.73 -24.76 -2.17
CA THR A 2 -37.78 -23.95 -3.41
C THR A 2 -37.57 -24.76 -4.70
N PHE A 3 -36.77 -25.83 -4.67
CA PHE A 3 -36.48 -26.73 -5.80
C PHE A 3 -37.00 -28.16 -5.57
N GLU A 4 -38.20 -28.32 -5.01
CA GLU A 4 -38.77 -29.66 -4.74
C GLU A 4 -39.13 -30.45 -6.00
N ASP A 5 -39.45 -29.73 -7.07
CA ASP A 5 -39.73 -30.25 -8.40
C ASP A 5 -38.45 -30.63 -9.19
N LEU A 6 -37.28 -30.18 -8.74
CA LEU A 6 -35.99 -30.48 -9.36
C LEU A 6 -34.88 -30.73 -8.32
N PRO A 7 -34.90 -31.89 -7.63
CA PRO A 7 -33.89 -32.22 -6.61
C PRO A 7 -32.45 -32.21 -7.15
N GLU A 8 -32.27 -32.65 -8.40
CA GLU A 8 -30.97 -32.70 -9.09
C GLU A 8 -30.28 -31.33 -9.18
N ALA A 9 -31.02 -30.21 -9.09
CA ALA A 9 -30.41 -28.88 -9.07
C ALA A 9 -29.52 -28.68 -7.84
N ILE A 10 -29.92 -29.24 -6.70
CA ILE A 10 -29.13 -29.19 -5.46
C ILE A 10 -27.94 -30.14 -5.57
N ASP A 11 -28.18 -31.38 -6.04
CA ASP A 11 -27.14 -32.39 -6.18
C ASP A 11 -26.02 -31.94 -7.13
N ASN A 12 -26.39 -31.38 -8.30
CA ASN A 12 -25.42 -30.84 -9.26
C ASN A 12 -24.67 -29.62 -8.71
N THR A 13 -25.31 -28.78 -7.88
CA THR A 13 -24.63 -27.64 -7.23
C THR A 13 -23.58 -28.15 -6.24
N ASN A 14 -23.90 -29.16 -5.45
CA ASN A 14 -22.94 -29.80 -4.54
C ASN A 14 -21.81 -30.46 -5.32
N GLU A 15 -22.12 -31.15 -6.43
CA GLU A 15 -21.09 -31.75 -7.28
C GLU A 15 -20.13 -30.71 -7.87
N ILE A 16 -20.62 -29.51 -8.22
CA ILE A 16 -19.76 -28.40 -8.65
C ILE A 16 -18.90 -27.94 -7.47
N VAL A 17 -19.47 -27.72 -6.29
CA VAL A 17 -18.73 -27.29 -5.09
C VAL A 17 -17.62 -28.29 -4.73
N ASP A 18 -17.90 -29.59 -4.79
CA ASP A 18 -16.93 -30.66 -4.50
C ASP A 18 -15.76 -30.69 -5.49
N LYS A 19 -15.94 -30.15 -6.69
CA LYS A 19 -14.90 -30.03 -7.72
C LYS A 19 -14.11 -28.73 -7.63
N VAL A 20 -14.53 -27.77 -6.80
CA VAL A 20 -13.84 -26.47 -6.64
C VAL A 20 -12.75 -26.60 -5.58
N GLU A 21 -11.50 -26.40 -5.99
CA GLU A 21 -10.37 -26.29 -5.08
C GLU A 21 -10.20 -24.84 -4.62
N ALA A 22 -10.06 -24.63 -3.31
CA ALA A 22 -9.80 -23.31 -2.75
C ALA A 22 -8.37 -22.86 -3.04
N LEU A 23 -8.23 -21.70 -3.66
CA LEU A 23 -6.92 -21.11 -3.96
C LEU A 23 -6.31 -20.50 -2.69
N ASN A 24 -5.06 -20.86 -2.38
CA ASN A 24 -4.27 -20.11 -1.41
C ASN A 24 -3.68 -18.87 -2.09
N LEU A 25 -4.22 -17.70 -1.78
CA LEU A 25 -3.80 -16.42 -2.34
C LEU A 25 -2.64 -15.79 -1.56
N THR A 26 -2.34 -16.28 -0.35
CA THR A 26 -1.22 -15.79 0.44
C THR A 26 0.08 -16.43 -0.06
N ARG A 27 1.07 -15.60 -0.37
CA ARG A 27 2.36 -16.05 -0.89
C ARG A 27 3.51 -15.47 -0.09
N ASP A 28 4.64 -16.17 -0.12
CA ASP A 28 5.91 -15.58 0.26
C ASP A 28 6.23 -14.40 -0.66
N ILE A 29 6.96 -13.42 -0.12
CA ILE A 29 7.34 -12.21 -0.84
C ILE A 29 8.14 -12.57 -2.09
N LEU A 30 7.62 -12.13 -3.24
CA LEU A 30 8.25 -12.20 -4.54
C LEU A 30 9.07 -10.93 -4.73
N LEU A 31 10.38 -11.09 -4.63
CA LEU A 31 11.31 -9.99 -4.81
C LEU A 31 11.56 -9.75 -6.30
N PRO A 32 11.43 -8.51 -6.79
CA PRO A 32 11.79 -8.17 -8.15
C PRO A 32 13.29 -8.42 -8.39
N ASN A 33 13.61 -8.88 -9.60
CA ASN A 33 14.99 -9.19 -9.99
C ASN A 33 15.64 -7.96 -10.63
N PHE A 34 16.71 -7.47 -10.01
CA PHE A 34 17.55 -6.44 -10.61
C PHE A 34 18.49 -7.07 -11.66
N PRO A 35 18.58 -6.50 -12.89
CA PRO A 35 19.52 -7.00 -13.89
C PRO A 35 20.96 -6.70 -13.48
N VAL A 36 21.72 -7.75 -13.15
CA VAL A 36 23.13 -7.66 -12.75
C VAL A 36 24.09 -7.93 -13.90
N GLU A 37 25.24 -7.27 -13.89
CA GLU A 37 26.30 -7.47 -14.88
C GLU A 37 26.86 -8.91 -14.82
N LYS A 38 27.27 -9.46 -15.98
CA LYS A 38 27.76 -10.85 -16.09
C LYS A 38 28.89 -11.19 -15.13
N ARG A 39 29.75 -10.21 -14.78
CA ARG A 39 30.87 -10.43 -13.84
C ARG A 39 30.44 -10.75 -12.40
N PHE A 40 29.22 -10.38 -12.01
CA PHE A 40 28.64 -10.68 -10.69
C PHE A 40 27.72 -11.90 -10.70
N GLN A 41 27.49 -12.52 -11.87
CA GLN A 41 26.70 -13.74 -12.03
C GLN A 41 27.54 -14.99 -11.74
N ILE A 42 28.08 -15.09 -10.54
CA ILE A 42 29.03 -16.15 -10.14
C ILE A 42 28.34 -17.33 -9.44
N HIS A 43 27.16 -17.09 -8.87
CA HIS A 43 26.37 -18.09 -8.15
C HIS A 43 25.37 -18.74 -9.10
N THR A 44 25.36 -20.08 -9.11
CA THR A 44 24.51 -20.90 -9.99
C THR A 44 23.64 -21.92 -9.21
N LYS A 45 23.79 -21.97 -7.89
CA LYS A 45 23.08 -22.91 -7.01
C LYS A 45 22.50 -22.19 -5.80
N GLU A 46 21.39 -22.70 -5.30
CA GLU A 46 20.77 -22.24 -4.06
C GLU A 46 21.75 -22.44 -2.90
N GLU A 47 21.91 -21.41 -2.06
CA GLU A 47 22.74 -21.43 -0.86
C GLU A 47 21.82 -21.39 0.37
N THR A 48 22.13 -22.20 1.38
CA THR A 48 21.42 -22.13 2.68
C THR A 48 22.28 -21.37 3.67
N VAL A 49 21.79 -20.22 4.12
CA VAL A 49 22.46 -19.36 5.13
C VAL A 49 21.63 -19.41 6.41
N GLY A 50 22.07 -20.19 7.39
CA GLY A 50 21.31 -20.42 8.62
C GLY A 50 19.97 -21.12 8.36
N LYS A 51 18.85 -20.45 8.68
CA LYS A 51 17.48 -20.94 8.43
C LYS A 51 16.90 -20.48 7.08
N TYR A 52 17.64 -19.71 6.29
CA TYR A 52 17.16 -19.06 5.08
C TYR A 52 17.75 -19.71 3.83
N LYS A 53 16.93 -19.85 2.80
CA LYS A 53 17.33 -20.28 1.46
C LYS A 53 17.46 -19.06 0.57
N VAL A 54 18.61 -18.88 -0.04
CA VAL A 54 18.90 -17.74 -0.92
C VAL A 54 19.09 -18.26 -2.34
N SER A 55 18.31 -17.73 -3.28
CA SER A 55 18.41 -18.13 -4.69
C SER A 55 19.74 -17.67 -5.30
N PRO A 56 20.21 -18.33 -6.38
CA PRO A 56 21.38 -17.87 -7.13
C PRO A 56 21.25 -16.42 -7.57
N GLU A 57 20.06 -16.00 -8.02
CA GLU A 57 19.77 -14.65 -8.48
C GLU A 57 19.90 -13.63 -7.35
N SER A 58 19.38 -13.93 -6.17
CA SER A 58 19.51 -13.07 -4.99
C SER A 58 20.97 -12.95 -4.53
N ASN A 59 21.73 -14.05 -4.60
CA ASN A 59 23.16 -14.05 -4.28
C ASN A 59 23.98 -13.21 -5.27
N ASN A 60 23.71 -13.32 -6.57
CA ASN A 60 24.36 -12.50 -7.59
C ASN A 60 24.04 -11.01 -7.42
N GLN A 61 22.80 -10.67 -7.05
CA GLN A 61 22.40 -9.32 -6.67
C GLN A 61 23.12 -8.83 -5.42
N TRP A 62 23.33 -9.70 -4.43
CA TRP A 62 24.09 -9.36 -3.23
C TRP A 62 25.57 -9.05 -3.52
N GLU A 63 26.23 -9.81 -4.40
CA GLU A 63 27.62 -9.52 -4.81
C GLU A 63 27.74 -8.13 -5.45
N TYR A 64 26.77 -7.79 -6.32
CA TYR A 64 26.73 -6.48 -6.94
C TYR A 64 26.45 -5.36 -5.92
N LEU A 65 25.51 -5.57 -5.01
CA LEU A 65 25.22 -4.64 -3.91
C LEU A 65 26.44 -4.41 -3.03
N LYS A 66 27.18 -5.47 -2.68
CA LYS A 66 28.41 -5.39 -1.88
C LYS A 66 29.45 -4.52 -2.59
N HIS A 67 29.69 -4.75 -3.89
CA HIS A 67 30.60 -3.95 -4.68
C HIS A 67 30.24 -2.46 -4.67
N LEU A 68 28.97 -2.12 -4.99
CA LEU A 68 28.49 -0.74 -4.98
C LEU A 68 28.56 -0.09 -3.59
N THR A 69 28.31 -0.87 -2.53
CA THR A 69 28.39 -0.37 -1.15
C THR A 69 29.80 0.05 -0.81
N TYR A 70 30.82 -0.74 -1.17
CA TYR A 70 32.22 -0.39 -0.90
C TYR A 70 32.72 0.78 -1.76
N GLU A 71 32.30 0.85 -3.03
CA GLU A 71 32.60 2.02 -3.88
C GLU A 71 31.97 3.30 -3.32
N GLY A 72 30.70 3.22 -2.89
CA GLY A 72 29.98 4.31 -2.25
C GLY A 72 30.59 4.72 -0.91
N ALA A 73 31.04 3.75 -0.11
CA ALA A 73 31.73 4.00 1.15
C ALA A 73 33.05 4.74 0.91
N ALA A 74 33.83 4.34 -0.09
CA ALA A 74 35.08 5.01 -0.45
C ALA A 74 34.87 6.43 -0.98
N ALA A 75 33.73 6.71 -1.61
CA ALA A 75 33.39 8.05 -2.10
C ALA A 75 32.85 8.98 -1.00
N ARG A 76 32.16 8.45 0.01
CA ARG A 76 31.48 9.24 1.06
C ARG A 76 32.29 9.38 2.34
N TYR A 77 33.01 8.33 2.72
CA TYR A 77 33.90 8.34 3.88
C TYR A 77 35.33 8.66 3.45
N HIS A 78 36.01 9.51 4.23
CA HIS A 78 37.40 9.87 3.97
C HIS A 78 38.34 8.70 4.30
N GLU A 79 38.00 7.94 5.33
CA GLU A 79 38.67 6.72 5.77
C GLU A 79 37.62 5.70 6.23
N ILE A 80 37.76 4.45 5.81
CA ILE A 80 36.90 3.35 6.26
C ILE A 80 37.51 2.76 7.53
N THR A 81 37.08 3.28 8.68
CA THR A 81 37.44 2.76 9.99
C THR A 81 36.89 1.35 10.20
N ASP A 82 37.41 0.64 11.20
CA ASP A 82 36.92 -0.69 11.54
C ASP A 82 35.45 -0.67 11.95
N GLU A 83 34.99 0.37 12.66
CA GLU A 83 33.58 0.57 13.00
C GLU A 83 32.67 0.65 11.77
N ILE A 84 33.08 1.42 10.74
CA ILE A 84 32.32 1.53 9.48
C ILE A 84 32.29 0.19 8.75
N ARG A 85 33.44 -0.51 8.69
CA ARG A 85 33.55 -1.81 8.03
C ARG A 85 32.69 -2.87 8.71
N GLU A 86 32.73 -2.95 10.04
CA GLU A 86 31.91 -3.86 10.84
C GLU A 86 30.42 -3.60 10.62
N ARG A 87 30.00 -2.33 10.60
CA ARG A 87 28.61 -1.95 10.34
C ARG A 87 28.17 -2.32 8.91
N ILE A 88 29.00 -2.06 7.90
CA ILE A 88 28.73 -2.44 6.51
C ILE A 88 28.55 -3.95 6.38
N GLU A 89 29.47 -4.75 6.93
CA GLU A 89 29.40 -6.22 6.81
C GLU A 89 28.20 -6.79 7.59
N PHE A 90 27.86 -6.24 8.76
CA PHE A 90 26.66 -6.64 9.50
C PHE A 90 25.37 -6.39 8.72
N GLU A 91 25.22 -5.20 8.13
CA GLU A 91 24.05 -4.85 7.32
C GLU A 91 23.99 -5.69 6.04
N LEU A 92 25.11 -5.82 5.31
CA LEU A 92 25.19 -6.64 4.10
C LEU A 92 24.86 -8.11 4.38
N PHE A 93 25.33 -8.67 5.50
CA PHE A 93 25.00 -10.04 5.89
C PHE A 93 23.51 -10.21 6.18
N THR A 94 22.91 -9.24 6.87
CA THR A 94 21.47 -9.25 7.16
C THR A 94 20.65 -9.16 5.87
N ILE A 95 21.02 -8.25 4.97
CA ILE A 95 20.36 -8.09 3.66
C ILE A 95 20.50 -9.37 2.81
N LYS A 96 21.67 -10.02 2.81
CA LYS A 96 21.87 -11.32 2.13
C LYS A 96 20.91 -12.37 2.66
N THR A 97 20.89 -12.53 3.98
CA THR A 97 20.15 -13.59 4.67
C THR A 97 18.64 -13.45 4.49
N MET A 98 18.14 -12.21 4.44
CA MET A 98 16.71 -11.94 4.21
C MET A 98 16.31 -11.87 2.73
N GLY A 99 17.28 -11.86 1.80
CA GLY A 99 17.04 -11.85 0.35
C GLY A 99 16.78 -10.45 -0.25
N PHE A 100 16.86 -9.37 0.52
CA PHE A 100 16.46 -8.03 0.07
C PHE A 100 17.48 -7.28 -0.80
N ALA A 101 18.55 -7.94 -1.26
CA ALA A 101 19.59 -7.28 -2.06
C ALA A 101 19.04 -6.64 -3.36
N GLY A 102 18.14 -7.34 -4.05
CA GLY A 102 17.49 -6.83 -5.26
C GLY A 102 16.65 -5.58 -5.01
N TYR A 103 15.92 -5.55 -3.90
CA TYR A 103 15.11 -4.41 -3.50
C TYR A 103 15.97 -3.14 -3.31
N PHE A 104 17.09 -3.24 -2.60
CA PHE A 104 18.03 -2.11 -2.43
C PHE A 104 18.60 -1.63 -3.76
N LEU A 105 18.94 -2.54 -4.66
CA LEU A 105 19.47 -2.19 -5.98
C LEU A 105 18.43 -1.45 -6.83
N ILE A 106 17.17 -1.92 -6.85
CA ILE A 106 16.10 -1.28 -7.59
C ILE A 106 15.84 0.13 -7.05
N VAL A 107 15.80 0.27 -5.72
CA VAL A 107 15.59 1.58 -5.06
C VAL A 107 16.73 2.55 -5.34
N SER A 108 17.98 2.11 -5.18
CA SER A 108 19.15 2.93 -5.54
C SER A 108 19.13 3.36 -7.01
N ASP A 109 18.73 2.45 -7.90
CA ASP A 109 18.76 2.68 -9.33
C ASP A 109 17.73 3.71 -9.82
N PHE A 110 16.47 3.63 -9.39
CA PHE A 110 15.48 4.65 -9.77
C PHE A 110 15.76 6.00 -9.09
N ILE A 111 16.35 6.02 -7.89
CA ILE A 111 16.78 7.26 -7.23
C ILE A 111 17.91 7.92 -8.04
N ARG A 112 18.92 7.14 -8.45
CA ARG A 112 20.00 7.63 -9.31
C ARG A 112 19.45 8.16 -10.63
N ALA A 113 18.62 7.37 -11.31
CA ALA A 113 18.04 7.75 -12.60
C ALA A 113 17.17 9.01 -12.50
N GLY A 114 16.41 9.16 -11.41
CA GLY A 114 15.65 10.38 -11.14
C GLY A 114 16.55 11.60 -10.96
N ARG A 115 17.61 11.49 -10.13
CA ARG A 115 18.59 12.59 -9.94
C ARG A 115 19.28 12.99 -11.25
N GLU A 116 19.68 12.02 -12.08
CA GLU A 116 20.29 12.27 -13.39
C GLU A 116 19.32 12.97 -14.36
N LYS A 117 18.02 12.71 -14.25
CA LYS A 117 16.96 13.36 -15.03
C LYS A 117 16.50 14.70 -14.43
N GLY A 118 17.18 15.19 -13.39
CA GLY A 118 16.87 16.45 -12.71
C GLY A 118 15.60 16.42 -11.86
N VAL A 119 15.15 15.24 -11.45
CA VAL A 119 14.03 15.07 -10.49
C VAL A 119 14.55 15.34 -9.09
N PHE A 120 13.84 16.19 -8.34
CA PHE A 120 14.14 16.43 -6.94
C PHE A 120 13.62 15.27 -6.11
N ILE A 121 14.55 14.56 -5.47
CA ILE A 121 14.24 13.42 -4.62
C ILE A 121 14.55 13.82 -3.19
N GLY A 122 13.60 13.58 -2.29
CA GLY A 122 13.77 13.84 -0.87
C GLY A 122 14.95 13.05 -0.28
N PRO A 123 15.42 13.42 0.92
CA PRO A 123 16.58 12.79 1.56
C PRO A 123 16.40 11.32 1.96
N GLY A 124 15.23 10.72 1.65
CA GLY A 124 14.75 9.45 2.18
C GLY A 124 14.10 9.66 3.55
N ARG A 125 12.89 9.11 3.75
CA ARG A 125 12.18 9.16 5.05
C ARG A 125 12.11 7.77 5.68
N GLY A 126 11.66 7.75 6.93
CA GLY A 126 11.41 6.52 7.67
C GLY A 126 12.67 5.87 8.23
N SER A 127 12.58 4.58 8.50
CA SER A 127 13.66 3.83 9.13
C SER A 127 14.87 3.63 8.22
N ALA A 128 14.72 3.77 6.90
CA ALA A 128 15.79 3.58 5.90
C ALA A 128 17.04 4.44 6.17
N ALA A 129 16.88 5.61 6.80
CA ALA A 129 18.00 6.47 7.21
C ALA A 129 18.97 5.81 8.22
N GLY A 130 18.57 4.72 8.88
CA GLY A 130 19.41 3.95 9.80
C GLY A 130 20.36 2.96 9.13
N SER A 131 20.30 2.79 7.80
CA SER A 131 21.15 1.86 7.05
C SER A 131 22.36 2.55 6.42
N VAL A 132 23.56 2.07 6.76
CA VAL A 132 24.81 2.51 6.14
C VAL A 132 24.92 2.04 4.70
N VAL A 133 24.35 0.87 4.38
CA VAL A 133 24.28 0.37 3.00
C VAL A 133 23.44 1.33 2.13
N ALA A 134 22.27 1.75 2.63
CA ALA A 134 21.41 2.72 1.93
C ALA A 134 22.11 4.08 1.73
N TYR A 135 22.89 4.53 2.72
CA TYR A 135 23.70 5.74 2.59
C TYR A 135 24.79 5.61 1.52
N CYS A 136 25.54 4.50 1.53
CA CYS A 136 26.64 4.26 0.60
C CYS A 136 26.18 4.21 -0.86
N ILE A 137 25.10 3.48 -1.15
CA ILE A 137 24.54 3.38 -2.51
C ILE A 137 23.65 4.57 -2.91
N GLY A 138 23.58 5.60 -2.06
CA GLY A 138 22.96 6.89 -2.38
C GLY A 138 21.44 6.92 -2.30
N ILE A 139 20.80 5.93 -1.68
CA ILE A 139 19.36 5.98 -1.36
C ILE A 139 19.12 7.11 -0.36
N THR A 140 19.86 7.12 0.75
CA THR A 140 19.77 8.15 1.79
C THR A 140 20.98 9.08 1.72
N ASN A 141 20.80 10.30 2.24
CA ASN A 141 21.87 11.29 2.33
C ASN A 141 22.35 11.55 3.76
N ILE A 142 21.82 10.82 4.74
CA ILE A 142 22.13 10.94 6.16
C ILE A 142 23.10 9.83 6.56
N ASP A 143 24.22 10.18 7.18
CA ASP A 143 25.20 9.23 7.70
C ASP A 143 24.70 8.62 9.03
N PRO A 144 24.31 7.34 9.06
CA PRO A 144 23.72 6.74 10.25
C PRO A 144 24.72 6.59 11.41
N ILE A 145 26.01 6.42 11.12
CA ILE A 145 27.03 6.24 12.16
C ILE A 145 27.23 7.55 12.90
N LYS A 146 27.36 8.66 12.16
CA LYS A 146 27.50 10.01 12.73
C LYS A 146 26.34 10.40 13.66
N TYR A 147 25.12 10.00 13.31
CA TYR A 147 23.91 10.32 14.08
C TYR A 147 23.42 9.18 14.98
N ASN A 148 24.21 8.11 15.12
CA ASN A 148 23.92 6.94 15.93
C ASN A 148 22.52 6.33 15.65
N LEU A 149 22.18 6.24 14.37
CA LEU A 149 20.93 5.64 13.90
C LEU A 149 21.04 4.12 13.84
N LEU A 150 19.96 3.44 14.24
CA LEU A 150 19.93 1.98 14.39
C LEU A 150 19.37 1.31 13.14
N PHE A 151 20.10 0.33 12.61
CA PHE A 151 19.70 -0.45 11.43
C PHE A 151 18.52 -1.37 11.72
N GLU A 152 18.45 -1.91 12.93
CA GLU A 152 17.44 -2.89 13.37
C GLU A 152 16.03 -2.29 13.43
N ARG A 153 15.92 -0.94 13.46
CA ARG A 153 14.63 -0.24 13.33
C ARG A 153 14.11 -0.27 11.89
N PHE A 154 15.00 -0.46 10.93
CA PHE A 154 14.68 -0.59 9.52
C PHE A 154 14.49 -2.05 9.13
N LEU A 155 15.48 -2.89 9.42
CA LEU A 155 15.46 -4.29 9.05
C LEU A 155 15.90 -5.13 10.25
N ASN A 156 14.96 -5.91 10.78
CA ASN A 156 15.20 -6.76 11.94
C ASN A 156 15.25 -8.24 11.52
N PRO A 157 16.35 -8.98 11.77
CA PRO A 157 16.43 -10.41 11.46
C PRO A 157 15.36 -11.28 12.13
N ASP A 158 14.92 -10.89 13.34
CA ASP A 158 13.97 -11.65 14.16
C ASP A 158 12.51 -11.42 13.75
N ARG A 159 12.25 -10.36 12.98
CA ARG A 159 10.93 -10.05 12.43
C ARG A 159 11.04 -9.97 10.91
N LYS A 160 10.43 -10.93 10.20
CA LYS A 160 10.30 -10.88 8.73
C LYS A 160 9.29 -9.77 8.34
N SER A 161 9.63 -8.52 8.64
CA SER A 161 8.92 -7.32 8.22
C SER A 161 9.54 -6.82 6.91
N MET A 162 8.67 -6.32 6.03
CA MET A 162 9.09 -5.76 4.76
C MET A 162 9.94 -4.50 5.00
N PRO A 163 11.10 -4.34 4.35
CA PRO A 163 11.83 -3.08 4.37
C PRO A 163 11.00 -2.05 3.60
N ASP A 164 10.57 -1.01 4.29
CA ASP A 164 9.80 0.08 3.70
C ASP A 164 10.73 1.27 3.46
N ILE A 165 11.09 1.53 2.20
CA ILE A 165 11.88 2.70 1.80
C ILE A 165 10.95 3.70 1.11
N ASP A 166 10.37 4.56 1.93
CA ASP A 166 9.60 5.72 1.46
C ASP A 166 10.52 6.68 0.69
N THR A 167 10.28 6.82 -0.61
CA THR A 167 11.00 7.77 -1.45
C THR A 167 10.07 8.89 -1.90
N ASP A 168 10.38 10.11 -1.45
CA ASP A 168 9.67 11.30 -1.88
C ASP A 168 10.22 11.82 -3.22
N PHE A 169 9.34 12.09 -4.18
CA PHE A 169 9.66 12.72 -5.46
C PHE A 169 8.90 14.04 -5.58
N ASP A 170 9.43 14.99 -6.34
CA ASP A 170 8.63 16.13 -6.77
C ASP A 170 7.51 15.68 -7.75
N ASP A 171 6.37 16.36 -7.69
CA ASP A 171 5.14 15.95 -8.40
C ASP A 171 5.33 15.96 -9.93
N GLU A 172 6.12 16.88 -10.47
CA GLU A 172 6.38 17.01 -11.92
C GLU A 172 7.38 15.94 -12.42
N GLY A 173 8.40 15.63 -11.61
CA GLY A 173 9.48 14.72 -11.93
C GLY A 173 9.12 13.25 -11.71
N ARG A 174 8.14 12.95 -10.86
CA ARG A 174 7.69 11.58 -10.57
C ARG A 174 7.40 10.78 -11.82
N GLN A 175 6.64 11.32 -12.78
CA GLN A 175 6.27 10.58 -14.00
C GLN A 175 7.51 10.14 -14.80
N LYS A 176 8.58 10.95 -14.83
CA LYS A 176 9.82 10.59 -15.53
C LYS A 176 10.51 9.38 -14.92
N VAL A 177 10.39 9.19 -13.60
CA VAL A 177 10.95 8.03 -12.89
C VAL A 177 10.08 6.80 -13.15
N ILE A 178 8.75 6.96 -13.17
CA ILE A 178 7.82 5.89 -13.55
C ILE A 178 8.13 5.39 -14.96
N ASP A 179 8.26 6.30 -15.91
CA ASP A 179 8.56 5.97 -17.30
C ASP A 179 9.90 5.22 -17.42
N TYR A 180 10.92 5.63 -16.64
CA TYR A 180 12.20 4.91 -16.57
C TYR A 180 12.05 3.48 -16.04
N VAL A 181 11.28 3.30 -14.96
CA VAL A 181 11.02 1.98 -14.38
C VAL A 181 10.28 1.09 -15.39
N VAL A 182 9.29 1.64 -16.09
CA VAL A 182 8.53 0.93 -17.13
C VAL A 182 9.41 0.54 -18.31
N GLU A 183 10.32 1.43 -18.75
CA GLU A 183 11.27 1.13 -19.83
C GLU A 183 12.27 0.04 -19.41
N LYS A 184 12.74 0.08 -18.16
CA LYS A 184 13.77 -0.83 -17.64
C LYS A 184 13.25 -2.24 -17.34
N TYR A 185 12.12 -2.36 -16.65
CA TYR A 185 11.54 -3.64 -16.25
C TYR A 185 10.46 -4.14 -17.21
N GLY A 186 10.03 -3.31 -18.16
CA GLY A 186 9.00 -3.67 -19.12
C GLY A 186 7.58 -3.44 -18.59
N LYS A 187 6.69 -3.09 -19.52
CA LYS A 187 5.31 -2.70 -19.22
C LYS A 187 4.48 -3.78 -18.53
N ASN A 188 4.79 -5.05 -18.77
CA ASN A 188 4.04 -6.17 -18.19
C ASN A 188 4.45 -6.50 -16.75
N GLN A 189 5.59 -5.98 -16.28
CA GLN A 189 6.11 -6.21 -14.93
C GLN A 189 5.82 -5.05 -13.98
N VAL A 190 5.30 -3.93 -14.52
CA VAL A 190 5.04 -2.70 -13.77
C VAL A 190 3.56 -2.35 -13.82
N ALA A 191 2.96 -2.16 -12.65
CA ALA A 191 1.56 -1.75 -12.53
C ALA A 191 1.36 -0.72 -11.42
N GLN A 192 0.26 0.02 -11.52
CA GLN A 192 -0.25 0.87 -10.45
C GLN A 192 -1.21 0.08 -9.56
N ILE A 193 -1.44 0.58 -8.35
CA ILE A 193 -2.33 -0.06 -7.39
C ILE A 193 -3.75 0.50 -7.53
N ILE A 194 -4.77 -0.35 -7.53
CA ILE A 194 -6.17 0.10 -7.51
C ILE A 194 -6.54 0.65 -6.13
N THR A 195 -7.41 1.66 -6.13
CA THR A 195 -8.11 2.09 -4.93
C THR A 195 -9.61 1.91 -5.11
N TYR A 196 -10.31 1.55 -4.04
CA TYR A 196 -11.77 1.46 -4.05
C TYR A 196 -12.36 2.64 -3.28
N GLY A 197 -13.08 3.50 -3.98
CA GLY A 197 -13.85 4.57 -3.37
C GLY A 197 -15.12 3.99 -2.76
N THR A 198 -15.29 4.10 -1.45
CA THR A 198 -16.51 3.66 -0.76
C THR A 198 -17.49 4.82 -0.58
N MET A 199 -18.77 4.49 -0.37
CA MET A 199 -19.80 5.47 -0.05
C MET A 199 -19.65 5.94 1.39
N ALA A 200 -19.00 7.10 1.59
CA ALA A 200 -18.95 7.76 2.90
C ALA A 200 -20.35 8.27 3.32
N ALA A 201 -20.56 8.50 4.62
CA ALA A 201 -21.84 8.89 5.22
C ALA A 201 -22.62 10.00 4.47
N LYS A 202 -21.97 11.10 4.09
CA LYS A 202 -22.64 12.19 3.34
C LYS A 202 -22.97 11.78 1.90
N MET A 203 -22.11 10.98 1.27
CA MET A 203 -22.28 10.54 -0.10
C MET A 203 -23.37 9.49 -0.23
N SER A 204 -23.48 8.55 0.72
CA SER A 204 -24.58 7.57 0.75
C SER A 204 -25.93 8.27 0.80
N ILE A 205 -26.10 9.28 1.67
CA ILE A 205 -27.34 10.07 1.73
C ILE A 205 -27.64 10.75 0.40
N LYS A 206 -26.65 11.41 -0.21
CA LYS A 206 -26.86 12.16 -1.47
C LYS A 206 -27.18 11.26 -2.65
N ASP A 207 -26.49 10.14 -2.80
CA ASP A 207 -26.71 9.22 -3.92
C ASP A 207 -28.04 8.46 -3.77
N VAL A 208 -28.39 8.01 -2.56
CA VAL A 208 -29.71 7.41 -2.28
C VAL A 208 -30.83 8.42 -2.49
N ALA A 209 -30.68 9.64 -1.99
CA ALA A 209 -31.64 10.71 -2.21
C ALA A 209 -31.90 10.96 -3.69
N ARG A 210 -30.86 10.94 -4.53
CA ARG A 210 -30.98 11.10 -5.98
C ARG A 210 -31.77 9.95 -6.61
N VAL A 211 -31.51 8.71 -6.20
CA VAL A 211 -32.21 7.52 -6.74
C VAL A 211 -33.67 7.46 -6.27
N MET A 212 -33.95 7.98 -5.09
CA MET A 212 -35.30 8.02 -4.51
C MET A 212 -36.07 9.31 -4.84
N ASP A 213 -35.57 10.10 -5.80
CA ASP A 213 -36.17 11.37 -6.24
C ASP A 213 -36.45 12.39 -5.12
N LEU A 214 -35.63 12.38 -4.06
CA LEU A 214 -35.69 13.41 -3.02
C LEU A 214 -35.08 14.73 -3.57
N PRO A 215 -35.77 15.88 -3.45
CA PRO A 215 -35.27 17.15 -3.98
C PRO A 215 -33.87 17.50 -3.48
N LEU A 216 -33.03 18.05 -4.38
CA LEU A 216 -31.65 18.43 -4.06
C LEU A 216 -31.52 19.34 -2.81
N PRO A 217 -32.41 20.32 -2.55
CA PRO A 217 -32.35 21.11 -1.33
C PRO A 217 -32.51 20.27 -0.06
N GLU A 218 -33.43 19.31 -0.05
CA GLU A 218 -33.69 18.42 1.08
C GLU A 218 -32.55 17.43 1.27
N SER A 219 -32.06 16.82 0.19
CA SER A 219 -30.88 15.96 0.19
C SER A 219 -29.66 16.66 0.79
N ASN A 220 -29.40 17.91 0.38
CA ASN A 220 -28.30 18.70 0.91
C ASN A 220 -28.51 19.09 2.38
N ALA A 221 -29.75 19.35 2.79
CA ALA A 221 -30.07 19.63 4.20
C ALA A 221 -29.77 18.42 5.08
N LEU A 222 -30.19 17.21 4.68
CA LEU A 222 -29.90 15.97 5.40
C LEU A 222 -28.39 15.70 5.48
N ALA A 223 -27.67 15.81 4.37
CA ALA A 223 -26.22 15.57 4.33
C ALA A 223 -25.43 16.60 5.17
N LYS A 224 -25.94 17.82 5.35
CA LYS A 224 -25.32 18.85 6.20
C LYS A 224 -25.43 18.54 7.70
N LEU A 225 -26.43 17.75 8.11
CA LEU A 225 -26.59 17.33 9.51
C LEU A 225 -25.54 16.31 9.94
N VAL A 226 -24.88 15.64 8.99
CA VAL A 226 -23.77 14.73 9.28
C VAL A 226 -22.50 15.54 9.58
N PRO A 227 -21.79 15.26 10.68
CA PRO A 227 -20.54 15.95 11.03
C PRO A 227 -19.45 15.83 9.95
N GLU A 228 -18.56 16.82 9.86
CA GLU A 228 -17.43 16.84 8.92
C GLU A 228 -16.13 16.41 9.59
N LYS A 229 -16.06 15.12 9.94
CA LYS A 229 -14.83 14.54 10.48
C LYS A 229 -14.40 13.31 9.67
N PRO A 230 -13.09 13.14 9.43
CA PRO A 230 -12.56 11.92 8.83
C PRO A 230 -12.99 10.69 9.63
N GLY A 231 -13.46 9.64 8.95
CA GLY A 231 -13.87 8.39 9.59
C GLY A 231 -15.25 8.41 10.28
N ILE A 232 -16.08 9.44 10.05
CA ILE A 232 -17.48 9.43 10.49
C ILE A 232 -18.26 8.34 9.73
N GLU A 233 -18.89 7.45 10.49
CA GLU A 233 -19.82 6.43 9.99
C GLU A 233 -21.26 6.84 10.33
N LEU A 234 -22.14 6.86 9.33
CA LEU A 234 -23.56 7.14 9.44
C LEU A 234 -24.24 6.19 10.43
N ARG A 235 -23.92 4.89 10.38
CA ARG A 235 -24.45 3.92 11.35
C ARG A 235 -24.14 4.32 12.79
N ARG A 236 -22.92 4.76 13.08
CA ARG A 236 -22.54 5.25 14.42
C ARG A 236 -23.27 6.54 14.76
N VAL A 237 -23.34 7.49 13.83
CA VAL A 237 -24.07 8.75 14.02
C VAL A 237 -25.55 8.49 14.37
N LEU A 238 -26.18 7.46 13.79
CA LEU A 238 -27.58 7.13 14.02
C LEU A 238 -27.82 6.37 15.34
N HIS A 239 -26.93 5.43 15.71
CA HIS A 239 -27.20 4.49 16.81
C HIS A 239 -26.35 4.67 18.07
N ALA A 240 -25.11 5.18 17.96
CA ALA A 240 -24.19 5.23 19.09
C ALA A 240 -24.69 6.17 20.21
N PRO A 241 -24.25 5.99 21.47
CA PRO A 241 -24.60 6.90 22.55
C PRO A 241 -24.10 8.34 22.26
N LEU A 242 -24.92 9.35 22.52
CA LEU A 242 -24.51 10.76 22.32
C LEU A 242 -23.52 11.22 23.40
N LYS A 243 -23.69 10.72 24.63
CA LYS A 243 -22.84 10.98 25.80
C LYS A 243 -22.41 9.67 26.42
N GLN A 244 -21.35 9.71 27.22
CA GLN A 244 -20.81 8.54 27.92
C GLN A 244 -21.93 7.75 28.62
N LYS A 245 -22.02 6.46 28.28
CA LYS A 245 -22.96 5.50 28.87
C LYS A 245 -22.25 4.15 28.88
N ASP A 246 -22.46 3.35 29.93
CA ASP A 246 -21.73 2.09 30.14
C ASP A 246 -21.70 1.20 28.88
N GLY A 247 -20.50 0.86 28.41
CA GLY A 247 -20.26 -0.04 27.28
C GLY A 247 -19.57 0.59 26.08
N GLU A 248 -20.35 1.17 25.16
CA GLU A 248 -19.85 1.69 23.88
C GLU A 248 -19.38 3.14 23.98
N LYS A 249 -18.18 3.46 23.45
CA LYS A 249 -17.68 4.84 23.41
C LYS A 249 -18.67 5.75 22.68
N SER A 250 -19.03 6.82 23.35
CA SER A 250 -19.99 7.80 22.85
C SER A 250 -19.43 8.64 21.71
N LEU A 251 -20.33 9.29 20.95
CA LEU A 251 -19.95 10.21 19.87
C LEU A 251 -19.12 11.41 20.36
N GLU A 252 -19.32 11.82 21.61
CA GLU A 252 -18.52 12.87 22.26
C GLU A 252 -17.08 12.41 22.56
N GLU A 253 -16.86 11.12 22.83
CA GLU A 253 -15.55 10.60 23.24
C GLU A 253 -14.73 10.05 22.08
N LYS A 254 -15.34 9.26 21.19
CA LYS A 254 -14.61 8.60 20.10
C LYS A 254 -14.49 9.53 18.89
N GLU A 255 -15.57 10.21 18.52
CA GLU A 255 -15.62 11.13 17.38
C GLU A 255 -15.37 12.59 17.81
N ALA A 256 -15.22 12.87 19.11
CA ALA A 256 -14.94 14.19 19.68
C ALA A 256 -15.95 15.28 19.26
N LEU A 257 -17.21 14.90 19.01
CA LEU A 257 -18.21 15.84 18.45
C LEU A 257 -18.49 17.01 19.41
N SER A 258 -18.59 18.21 18.84
CA SER A 258 -19.02 19.42 19.55
C SER A 258 -20.52 19.37 19.89
N ASN A 259 -20.95 20.24 20.81
CA ASN A 259 -22.36 20.34 21.20
C ASN A 259 -23.29 20.64 20.01
N ASP A 260 -22.85 21.49 19.08
CA ASP A 260 -23.62 21.85 17.88
C ASP A 260 -23.74 20.66 16.91
N GLU A 261 -22.66 19.89 16.74
CA GLU A 261 -22.68 18.66 15.95
C GLU A 261 -23.61 17.62 16.58
N ILE A 262 -23.60 17.46 17.91
CA ILE A 262 -24.52 16.57 18.63
C ILE A 262 -25.98 17.00 18.42
N GLU A 263 -26.28 18.29 18.36
CA GLU A 263 -27.62 18.77 18.06
C GLU A 263 -28.05 18.41 16.62
N ASN A 264 -27.14 18.55 15.66
CA ASN A 264 -27.39 18.13 14.27
C ASN A 264 -27.63 16.61 14.18
N VAL A 265 -26.87 15.81 14.93
CA VAL A 265 -27.09 14.36 15.03
C VAL A 265 -28.46 14.04 15.61
N LYS A 266 -28.92 14.77 16.63
CA LYS A 266 -30.29 14.58 17.17
C LYS A 266 -31.36 14.84 16.10
N LYS A 267 -31.23 15.94 15.35
CA LYS A 267 -32.14 16.26 14.23
C LYS A 267 -32.14 15.16 13.18
N LEU A 268 -30.96 14.66 12.81
CA LEU A 268 -30.80 13.55 11.87
C LEU A 268 -31.49 12.27 12.36
N ARG A 269 -31.34 11.94 13.65
CA ARG A 269 -32.02 10.78 14.28
C ARG A 269 -33.54 10.94 14.30
N ASP A 270 -34.04 12.16 14.44
CA ASP A 270 -35.48 12.40 14.42
C ASP A 270 -36.08 12.20 13.02
N PHE A 271 -35.35 12.57 11.95
CA PHE A 271 -35.73 12.17 10.58
C PHE A 271 -35.65 10.65 10.39
N TYR A 272 -34.60 10.01 10.91
CA TYR A 272 -34.42 8.56 10.80
C TYR A 272 -35.56 7.77 11.46
N LYS A 273 -36.03 8.19 12.65
CA LYS A 273 -37.19 7.57 13.32
C LYS A 273 -38.47 7.65 12.49
N GLN A 274 -38.58 8.63 11.59
CA GLN A 274 -39.74 8.83 10.72
C GLN A 274 -39.59 8.03 9.42
N ALA A 275 -39.47 6.70 9.54
CA ALA A 275 -39.18 5.78 8.43
C ALA A 275 -40.18 5.82 7.25
N GLN A 276 -41.37 6.38 7.45
CA GLN A 276 -42.38 6.53 6.39
C GLN A 276 -42.20 7.80 5.54
N THR A 277 -41.44 8.77 6.02
CA THR A 277 -41.15 10.00 5.27
C THR A 277 -40.12 9.73 4.17
N PRO A 278 -40.13 10.48 3.06
CA PRO A 278 -39.09 10.38 2.03
C PRO A 278 -37.68 10.51 2.62
N ALA A 279 -37.48 11.47 3.53
CA ALA A 279 -36.21 11.69 4.22
C ALA A 279 -35.80 10.49 5.10
N GLY A 280 -36.70 9.95 5.91
CA GLY A 280 -36.42 8.79 6.76
C GLY A 280 -36.08 7.54 5.94
N ARG A 281 -36.82 7.29 4.84
CA ARG A 281 -36.52 6.18 3.92
C ARG A 281 -35.12 6.31 3.31
N VAL A 282 -34.75 7.51 2.88
CA VAL A 282 -33.40 7.80 2.35
C VAL A 282 -32.34 7.47 3.40
N LEU A 283 -32.54 7.86 4.66
CA LEU A 283 -31.54 7.58 5.71
C LEU A 283 -31.39 6.08 6.01
N HIS A 284 -32.47 5.31 5.99
CA HIS A 284 -32.41 3.85 6.17
C HIS A 284 -31.65 3.17 5.02
N GLU A 285 -31.92 3.52 3.77
CA GLU A 285 -31.20 2.94 2.64
C GLU A 285 -29.74 3.45 2.56
N ALA A 286 -29.49 4.70 2.94
CA ALA A 286 -28.15 5.26 3.03
C ALA A 286 -27.29 4.57 4.11
N GLU A 287 -27.90 4.18 5.24
CA GLU A 287 -27.23 3.38 6.27
C GLU A 287 -26.85 1.99 5.74
N ARG A 288 -27.72 1.36 4.95
CA ARG A 288 -27.46 0.03 4.37
C ARG A 288 -26.37 0.06 3.29
N LEU A 289 -26.28 1.15 2.54
CA LEU A 289 -25.34 1.30 1.43
C LEU A 289 -24.02 1.96 1.83
N GLU A 290 -23.93 2.58 3.00
CA GLU A 290 -22.68 3.11 3.54
C GLU A 290 -21.58 2.04 3.55
N GLY A 291 -20.37 2.43 3.14
CA GLY A 291 -19.22 1.53 3.06
C GLY A 291 -19.19 0.65 1.80
N SER A 292 -20.26 0.60 1.02
CA SER A 292 -20.25 -0.12 -0.27
C SER A 292 -19.27 0.52 -1.25
N VAL A 293 -18.59 -0.32 -2.03
CA VAL A 293 -17.70 0.14 -3.11
C VAL A 293 -18.53 0.82 -4.20
N ARG A 294 -18.15 2.05 -4.54
CA ARG A 294 -18.87 2.90 -5.50
C ARG A 294 -18.13 3.01 -6.82
N ASN A 295 -16.82 3.13 -6.77
CA ASN A 295 -15.97 3.34 -7.94
C ASN A 295 -14.56 2.86 -7.68
N THR A 296 -13.82 2.67 -8.76
CA THR A 296 -12.39 2.40 -8.76
C THR A 296 -11.62 3.69 -9.00
N GLY A 297 -10.47 3.82 -8.37
CA GLY A 297 -9.47 4.85 -8.61
C GLY A 297 -8.08 4.23 -8.75
N ILE A 298 -7.08 5.08 -8.95
CA ILE A 298 -5.68 4.69 -9.00
C ILE A 298 -5.00 5.25 -7.75
N HIS A 299 -4.20 4.43 -7.08
CA HIS A 299 -3.42 4.87 -5.93
C HIS A 299 -2.47 5.98 -6.34
N ALA A 300 -2.42 7.05 -5.55
CA ALA A 300 -1.69 8.25 -5.93
C ALA A 300 -0.16 8.05 -5.98
N ALA A 301 0.38 7.10 -5.22
CA ALA A 301 1.83 6.94 -5.04
C ALA A 301 2.35 5.52 -5.33
N GLY A 302 1.47 4.52 -5.36
CA GLY A 302 1.90 3.12 -5.24
C GLY A 302 2.14 2.50 -6.61
N ILE A 303 3.36 2.04 -6.85
CA ILE A 303 3.73 1.27 -8.03
C ILE A 303 4.28 -0.08 -7.60
N ILE A 304 3.98 -1.08 -8.42
CA ILE A 304 4.44 -2.44 -8.24
C ILE A 304 5.46 -2.75 -9.32
N ILE A 305 6.52 -3.43 -8.91
CA ILE A 305 7.50 -4.03 -9.80
C ILE A 305 7.56 -5.53 -9.48
N ALA A 306 7.16 -6.36 -10.42
CA ALA A 306 7.15 -7.81 -10.29
C ALA A 306 8.41 -8.45 -10.90
N PRO A 307 8.83 -9.64 -10.40
CA PRO A 307 9.94 -10.39 -10.98
C PRO A 307 9.64 -11.00 -12.36
N THR A 308 8.37 -11.24 -12.67
CA THR A 308 7.87 -11.80 -13.93
C THR A 308 6.64 -11.02 -14.41
N ASP A 309 5.94 -11.51 -15.44
CA ASP A 309 4.70 -10.90 -15.93
C ASP A 309 3.63 -10.88 -14.83
N LEU A 310 3.03 -9.71 -14.59
CA LEU A 310 2.03 -9.52 -13.54
C LEU A 310 0.80 -10.41 -13.72
N THR A 311 0.44 -10.75 -14.96
CA THR A 311 -0.74 -11.59 -15.26
C THR A 311 -0.60 -13.03 -14.73
N GLU A 312 0.63 -13.52 -14.54
CA GLU A 312 0.89 -14.82 -13.95
C GLU A 312 0.79 -14.79 -12.42
N LEU A 313 0.92 -13.60 -11.83
CA LEU A 313 0.99 -13.42 -10.38
C LEU A 313 -0.36 -13.04 -9.79
N ILE A 314 -1.01 -12.02 -10.34
CA ILE A 314 -2.24 -11.44 -9.81
C ILE A 314 -3.19 -10.96 -10.92
N PRO A 315 -4.49 -10.88 -10.62
CA PRO A 315 -5.44 -10.25 -11.53
C PRO A 315 -5.12 -8.76 -11.71
N ILE A 316 -5.13 -8.33 -12.97
CA ILE A 316 -4.90 -6.95 -13.39
C ILE A 316 -6.10 -6.41 -14.17
N ALA A 317 -6.18 -5.08 -14.26
CA ALA A 317 -7.20 -4.35 -14.97
C ALA A 317 -6.57 -3.18 -15.75
N THR A 318 -7.31 -2.65 -16.73
CA THR A 318 -6.98 -1.38 -17.37
C THR A 318 -7.72 -0.24 -16.67
N ALA A 319 -7.12 0.94 -16.64
CA ALA A 319 -7.78 2.15 -16.15
C ALA A 319 -7.90 3.18 -17.29
N LYS A 320 -8.96 3.99 -17.26
CA LYS A 320 -9.19 5.01 -18.28
C LYS A 320 -8.15 6.14 -18.24
N ASP A 321 -7.67 6.44 -17.04
CA ASP A 321 -6.79 7.58 -16.76
C ASP A 321 -5.31 7.17 -16.69
N SER A 322 -4.96 5.95 -17.10
CA SER A 322 -3.57 5.47 -17.11
C SER A 322 -3.28 4.52 -18.26
N ASN A 323 -2.08 4.64 -18.81
CA ASN A 323 -1.55 3.72 -19.83
C ASN A 323 -0.94 2.45 -19.22
N LEU A 324 -0.74 2.44 -17.90
CA LEU A 324 -0.25 1.28 -17.15
C LEU A 324 -1.41 0.40 -16.70
N TRP A 325 -1.09 -0.88 -16.47
CA TRP A 325 -2.02 -1.77 -15.80
C TRP A 325 -2.22 -1.35 -14.35
N VAL A 326 -3.39 -1.68 -13.83
CA VAL A 326 -3.75 -1.46 -12.44
C VAL A 326 -4.06 -2.82 -11.82
N THR A 327 -3.62 -3.09 -10.61
CA THR A 327 -3.94 -4.34 -9.90
C THR A 327 -5.43 -4.42 -9.60
N GLN A 328 -6.00 -5.62 -9.43
CA GLN A 328 -7.39 -5.74 -8.90
C GLN A 328 -7.42 -5.92 -7.38
N ILE A 329 -6.26 -5.93 -6.74
CA ILE A 329 -6.08 -6.05 -5.29
C ILE A 329 -5.55 -4.72 -4.79
N GLU A 330 -6.17 -4.17 -3.76
CA GLU A 330 -5.76 -2.91 -3.16
C GLU A 330 -4.47 -3.03 -2.32
N GLY A 331 -3.85 -1.89 -2.01
CA GLY A 331 -2.51 -1.83 -1.44
C GLY A 331 -2.33 -2.53 -0.08
N THR A 332 -3.36 -2.64 0.74
CA THR A 332 -3.26 -3.35 2.04
C THR A 332 -3.09 -4.86 1.84
N ASP A 333 -3.80 -5.41 0.85
CA ASP A 333 -3.87 -6.86 0.63
C ASP A 333 -2.81 -7.33 -0.39
N ILE A 334 -2.27 -6.43 -1.21
CA ILE A 334 -1.28 -6.79 -2.24
C ILE A 334 0.03 -7.33 -1.67
N GLU A 335 0.44 -6.83 -0.51
CA GLU A 335 1.62 -7.32 0.20
C GLU A 335 1.41 -8.77 0.67
N SER A 336 0.18 -9.12 1.06
CA SER A 336 -0.21 -10.49 1.43
C SER A 336 -0.21 -11.44 0.22
N ALA A 337 -0.42 -10.91 -0.99
CA ALA A 337 -0.24 -11.65 -2.25
C ALA A 337 1.24 -11.82 -2.63
N GLY A 338 2.17 -11.35 -1.79
CA GLY A 338 3.61 -11.48 -1.97
C GLY A 338 4.21 -10.42 -2.89
N ILE A 339 3.49 -9.36 -3.22
CA ILE A 339 3.96 -8.33 -4.16
C ILE A 339 4.42 -7.09 -3.39
N ILE A 340 5.62 -6.61 -3.74
CA ILE A 340 6.20 -5.43 -3.13
C ILE A 340 5.66 -4.18 -3.81
N LYS A 341 5.07 -3.29 -3.00
CA LYS A 341 4.75 -1.93 -3.40
C LYS A 341 5.95 -1.02 -3.20
N MET A 342 6.08 -0.02 -4.06
CA MET A 342 7.02 1.08 -3.93
C MET A 342 6.22 2.37 -3.97
N ASP A 343 6.31 3.16 -2.91
CA ASP A 343 5.57 4.42 -2.80
C ASP A 343 6.41 5.59 -3.36
N PHE A 344 5.90 6.17 -4.45
CA PHE A 344 6.38 7.37 -5.12
C PHE A 344 5.55 8.56 -4.65
N LEU A 345 5.83 9.03 -3.44
CA LEU A 345 5.09 10.14 -2.82
C LEU A 345 5.45 11.46 -3.50
N GLY A 346 4.45 12.13 -4.07
CA GLY A 346 4.59 13.47 -4.65
C GLY A 346 4.51 14.54 -3.55
N LEU A 347 5.63 15.17 -3.20
CA LEU A 347 5.64 16.29 -2.25
C LEU A 347 5.82 17.62 -2.99
N LYS A 348 4.92 18.57 -2.73
CA LYS A 348 5.01 19.95 -3.28
C LYS A 348 6.05 20.83 -2.59
N THR A 349 6.69 20.33 -1.54
CA THR A 349 7.64 21.07 -0.70
C THR A 349 9.10 20.78 -1.03
N LEU A 350 9.38 19.94 -2.03
CA LEU A 350 10.72 19.57 -2.47
C LEU A 350 11.27 20.53 -3.52
#